data_AF-A0A0Q7WGC0-F1
#
_entry.id   AF-A0A0Q7WGC0-F1
#
_cell.length_a   1.000
_cell.length_b   1.000
_cell.length_c   1.000
_cell.angle_alpha   90.00
_cell.angle_beta   90.00
_cell.angle_gamma   90.00
#
_symmetry.space_group_name_H-M   'P 1'
#
loop_
_entity.id
_entity.type
_entity.pdbx_description
1 polymer ?
#
loop_
_entity_poly.entity_id
_entity_poly.type
_entity_poly.pdbx_seq_one_letter_code
_entity_poly.pdbx_strand_id
1 'polypeptide(L)' 'MGKIEQIAKSVEALEGKEFEAFVEWFENLRAERWDRQIEADAKAGKLDKRAEEALAELAAGRTRPL' A
#
# COMPACT_ATOMS: atom_id res chain seq x y z
N MET A 1 20.06 7.39 20.65
CA MET A 1 19.14 6.41 20.04
C MET A 1 18.00 7.17 19.40
N GLY A 2 17.75 6.94 18.12
CA GLY A 2 16.61 7.51 17.42
C GLY A 2 15.29 6.81 17.78
N LYS A 3 14.18 7.52 17.61
CA LYS A 3 12.82 6.98 17.83
C LYS A 3 12.58 5.66 17.07
N ILE A 4 13.10 5.56 15.84
CA ILE A 4 12.97 4.35 15.01
C ILE A 4 13.77 3.17 15.56
N GLU A 5 14.99 3.41 16.05
CA GLU A 5 15.83 2.35 16.64
C GLU A 5 15.19 1.76 17.90
N GLN A 6 14.53 2.59 18.72
CA GLN A 6 13.80 2.10 19.89
C GLN A 6 12.59 1.26 19.50
N ILE A 7 11.80 1.69 18.51
CA ILE A 7 10.66 0.93 18.01
C ILE A 7 11.12 -0.42 17.44
N ALA A 8 12.20 -0.43 16.64
CA ALA A 8 12.75 -1.65 16.07
C ALA A 8 13.14 -2.67 17.16
N LYS A 9 13.85 -2.22 18.20
CA LYS A 9 14.21 -3.08 19.33
C LYS A 9 12.99 -3.61 20.10
N SER A 10 11.95 -2.80 20.27
CA SER A 10 10.71 -3.24 20.91
C SER A 10 9.98 -4.30 20.07
N VAL A 11 10.00 -4.17 18.75
CA VAL A 11 9.40 -5.16 17.83
C VAL A 11 10.22 -6.45 17.81
N GLU A 12 11.55 -6.37 17.82
CA GLU A 12 12.45 -7.53 17.90
C GLU A 12 12.26 -8.35 19.20
N ALA A 13 11.81 -7.69 20.27
CA ALA A 13 11.54 -8.33 21.56
C ALA A 13 10.14 -8.98 21.65
N LEU A 14 9.28 -8.84 20.64
CA LEU A 14 7.95 -9.46 20.63
C LEU A 14 8.08 -10.96 20.30
N GLU A 15 7.35 -11.80 21.05
CA GLU A 15 7.36 -13.25 20.85
C GLU A 15 5.96 -13.81 20.58
N GLY A 16 5.90 -14.87 19.77
CA GLY A 16 4.68 -15.64 19.50
C GLY A 16 3.50 -14.76 19.08
N LYS A 17 2.43 -14.80 19.90
CA LYS A 17 1.15 -14.13 19.60
C LYS A 17 1.25 -12.60 19.54
N GLU A 18 2.15 -12.00 20.31
CA GLU A 18 2.32 -10.54 20.30
C GLU A 18 2.95 -10.06 18.99
N PHE A 19 3.89 -10.85 18.45
CA PHE A 19 4.47 -10.58 17.13
C PHE A 19 3.44 -10.78 16.02
N GLU A 20 2.64 -11.85 16.07
CA GLU A 20 1.55 -12.09 15.10
C GLU A 20 0.53 -10.94 15.10
N ALA A 21 0.10 -10.48 16.28
CA ALA A 21 -0.81 -9.34 16.41
C ALA A 21 -0.19 -8.03 15.88
N PHE A 22 1.11 -7.83 16.10
CA PHE A 22 1.84 -6.69 15.54
C PHE A 22 1.88 -6.74 14.00
N VAL A 23 2.16 -7.91 13.42
CA VAL A 23 2.19 -8.08 11.96
C VAL A 23 0.81 -7.78 11.36
N GLU A 24 -0.25 -8.33 11.92
CA GLU A 24 -1.62 -8.06 11.45
C GLU A 24 -1.96 -6.56 11.51
N TRP A 25 -1.68 -5.93 12.65
CA TRP A 25 -1.90 -4.50 12.82
C TRP A 25 -1.07 -3.66 11.83
N PHE A 26 0.20 -4.02 11.62
CA PHE A 26 1.11 -3.26 10.76
C PHE A 26 0.74 -3.37 9.28
N GLU A 27 0.31 -4.56 8.83
CA GLU A 27 -0.21 -4.76 7.47
C GLU A 27 -1.47 -3.93 7.23
N ASN A 28 -2.40 -3.91 8.20
CA ASN A 28 -3.59 -3.06 8.11
C ASN A 28 -3.22 -1.57 8.04
N LEU A 29 -2.31 -1.11 8.90
CA LEU A 29 -1.83 0.27 8.86
C LEU A 29 -1.16 0.61 7.52
N ARG A 30 -0.40 -0.32 6.95
CA ARG A 30 0.24 -0.15 5.65
C ARG A 30 -0.81 -0.05 4.54
N ALA A 31 -1.80 -0.94 4.54
CA ALA A 31 -2.91 -0.91 3.59
C ALA A 31 -3.66 0.42 3.65
N GLU A 32 -4.05 0.89 4.85
CA GLU A 32 -4.74 2.18 5.01
C GLU A 32 -3.91 3.39 4.53
N ARG A 33 -2.58 3.33 4.68
CA ARG A 33 -1.70 4.39 4.17
C ARG A 33 -1.59 4.34 2.66
N TRP A 34 -1.53 3.13 2.10
CA TRP A 34 -1.53 2.92 0.66
C TRP A 34 -2.81 3.42 0.02
N ASP A 35 -3.97 3.08 0.58
CA ASP A 35 -5.27 3.55 0.09
C ASP A 35 -5.35 5.08 0.07
N ARG A 36 -4.95 5.72 1.17
CA ARG A 36 -4.89 7.19 1.25
C ARG A 36 -3.94 7.80 0.22
N GLN A 37 -2.79 7.16 -0.02
CA GLN A 37 -1.85 7.64 -1.03
C GLN A 37 -2.41 7.50 -2.43
N ILE A 38 -3.02 6.36 -2.76
CA ILE A 38 -3.69 6.13 -4.04
C ILE A 38 -4.79 7.16 -4.28
N GLU A 39 -5.64 7.42 -3.28
CA GLU A 39 -6.67 8.46 -3.41
C GLU A 39 -6.08 9.85 -3.65
N ALA A 40 -5.02 10.21 -2.93
CA ALA A 40 -4.36 11.50 -3.11
C ALA A 40 -3.71 11.62 -4.50
N ASP A 41 -3.04 10.55 -4.95
CA ASP A 41 -2.38 10.51 -6.26
C ASP A 41 -3.40 10.51 -7.41
N ALA A 42 -4.55 9.84 -7.24
CA ALA A 42 -5.67 9.91 -8.16
C ALA A 42 -6.25 11.33 -8.23
N LYS A 43 -6.51 11.99 -7.09
CA LYS A 43 -6.99 13.38 -7.04
C LYS A 43 -5.99 14.38 -7.63
N ALA A 44 -4.70 14.09 -7.53
CA ALA A 44 -3.63 14.87 -8.12
C ALA A 44 -3.41 14.60 -9.61
N GLY A 45 -4.18 13.69 -10.22
CA GLY A 45 -4.09 13.34 -11.65
C GLY A 45 -2.85 12.51 -12.02
N LYS A 46 -2.11 11.99 -11.04
CA LYS A 46 -0.87 11.22 -11.31
C LYS A 46 -1.15 9.89 -11.99
N LEU A 47 -2.37 9.36 -11.83
CA LEU A 47 -2.80 8.09 -12.40
C LEU A 47 -3.51 8.26 -13.74
N ASP A 48 -3.82 9.50 -14.16
CA ASP A 48 -4.65 9.79 -15.34
C ASP A 48 -4.04 9.22 -16.61
N LYS A 49 -2.73 9.44 -16.82
CA LYS A 49 -2.02 8.89 -17.98
C LYS A 49 -2.16 7.37 -18.09
N ARG A 50 -2.10 6.67 -16.96
CA ARG A 50 -2.24 5.21 -16.93
C ARG A 50 -3.68 4.78 -17.19
N ALA A 51 -4.65 5.53 -16.67
CA ALA A 51 -6.06 5.31 -16.97
C ALA A 51 -6.36 5.52 -18.46
N GLU A 52 -5.85 6.58 -19.06
CA GLU A 52 -5.98 6.87 -20.49
C GLU A 52 -5.36 5.77 -21.36
N GLU A 53 -4.14 5.34 -21.04
CA GLU A 53 -3.48 4.22 -21.70
C GLU A 53 -4.34 2.94 -21.64
N ALA A 54 -4.84 2.59 -20.45
CA ALA A 54 -5.69 1.41 -20.27
C ALA A 54 -6.99 1.49 -21.07
N LEU A 55 -7.63 2.67 -21.11
CA LEU A 55 -8.85 2.89 -21.90
C LEU A 55 -8.58 2.80 -23.40
N ALA A 56 -7.44 3.32 -23.87
CA ALA A 56 -7.04 3.23 -25.27
C ALA A 56 -6.77 1.76 -25.69
N GLU A 57 -6.13 0.97 -24.83
CA GLU A 57 -5.91 -0.46 -25.06
C GLU A 57 -7.23 -1.25 -25.10
N LEU A 58 -8.17 -0.94 -24.19
CA LEU A 58 -9.51 -1.51 -24.18
C LEU A 58 -10.28 -1.17 -25.47
N ALA A 59 -10.25 0.10 -25.88
CA ALA A 59 -10.89 0.55 -27.12
C ALA A 59 -10.26 -0.11 -28.37
N ALA A 60 -8.96 -0.40 -28.32
CA ALA A 60 -8.24 -1.13 -29.37
C ALA A 60 -8.49 -2.64 -29.37
N GLY A 61 -9.28 -3.18 -28.43
CA GLY A 61 -9.54 -4.61 -28.30
C GLY A 61 -8.32 -5.42 -27.87
N ARG A 62 -7.32 -4.78 -27.25
CA ARG A 62 -6.06 -5.40 -26.82
C ARG A 62 -6.09 -5.87 -25.36
N THR A 63 -7.29 -6.04 -24.81
CA THR A 63 -7.52 -6.51 -23.44
C THR A 63 -8.03 -7.94 -23.41
N ARG A 64 -7.78 -8.65 -22.31
CA ARG A 64 -8.35 -9.97 -22.02
C ARG A 64 -9.41 -9.86 -20.92
N PRO A 65 -10.36 -10.82 -20.84
CA PRO A 65 -11.26 -10.93 -19.70
C PRO A 65 -10.46 -11.04 -18.39
N LEU A 66 -11.02 -10.47 -17.33
CA LEU A 66 -10.47 -10.52 -15.96
C LEU A 66 -10.49 -11.95 -15.40
#